data_AF-A0A8T2ZPQ0-F1
#
_entry.id   AF-A0A8T2ZPQ0-F1
#
_cell.length_a   1.000
_cell.length_b   1.000
_cell.length_c   1.000
_cell.angle_alpha   90.00
_cell.angle_beta   90.00
_cell.angle_gamma   90.00
#
_symmetry.space_group_name_H-M   'P 1'
#
loop_
_entity.id
_entity.type
_entity.pdbx_description
1 polymer ?
#
loop_
_entity_poly.entity_id
_entity_poly.type
_entity_poly.pdbx_seq_one_letter_code
_entity_poly.pdbx_strand_id
1 'polypeptide(L)'
;MTEEPGTTPGSDGTTVEECKNMIRRSFRTPMVKFLREHMEKAGCGVGENFLKAVNCNKKIAGGYVRGEGIMVCSNHMNTQDDVNQVVIHELIHAYDDCRAANLDWANCAHHACSEIRAGHLSGDCHYKRELLRGYMKLRGHEQVW
;
A
#
# COMPACT_ATOMS: atom_id res chain seq x y z
N MET A 1 45.46 8.44 -0.09
CA MET A 1 44.90 7.16 0.38
C MET A 1 44.23 7.43 1.71
N THR A 2 42.92 7.64 1.68
CA THR A 2 42.07 7.58 2.86
C THR A 2 40.77 6.95 2.37
N GLU A 3 40.58 5.71 2.77
CA GLU A 3 39.41 4.89 2.50
C GLU A 3 38.22 5.48 3.28
N GLU A 4 37.11 5.72 2.58
CA GLU A 4 35.84 6.06 3.21
C GLU A 4 35.16 4.78 3.73
N PRO A 5 34.49 4.81 4.90
CA PRO A 5 34.04 3.60 5.58
C PRO A 5 32.88 2.95 4.83
N GLY A 6 33.02 1.64 4.61
CA GLY A 6 32.05 0.78 3.95
C GLY A 6 30.63 0.95 4.49
N THR A 7 29.72 1.22 3.57
CA THR A 7 28.27 1.08 3.79
C THR A 7 28.00 -0.38 4.14
N THR A 8 27.50 -0.63 5.34
CA THR A 8 26.99 -1.94 5.74
C THR A 8 25.80 -2.30 4.81
N PRO A 9 25.77 -3.50 4.20
CA PRO A 9 24.65 -3.89 3.35
C PRO A 9 23.46 -4.22 4.26
N GLY A 10 22.67 -3.20 4.57
CA GLY A 10 21.37 -3.38 5.21
C GLY A 10 20.44 -4.07 4.21
N SER A 11 20.18 -5.36 4.42
CA SER A 11 19.09 -6.17 3.86
C SER A 11 18.41 -5.51 2.65
N ASP A 12 18.93 -5.74 1.45
CA ASP A 12 18.20 -5.40 0.23
C ASP A 12 16.80 -6.01 0.33
N GLY A 13 15.75 -5.21 0.14
CA GLY A 13 14.38 -5.71 0.17
C GLY A 13 14.17 -6.86 -0.82
N THR A 14 13.00 -7.48 -0.80
CA THR A 14 12.71 -8.65 -1.65
C THR A 14 12.97 -8.40 -3.14
N THR A 15 13.35 -9.45 -3.86
CA THR A 15 13.48 -9.38 -5.32
C THR A 15 12.12 -9.12 -5.98
N VAL A 16 12.13 -8.59 -7.20
CA VAL A 16 10.89 -8.35 -7.98
C VAL A 16 10.06 -9.63 -8.10
N GLU A 17 10.69 -10.78 -8.31
CA GLU A 17 9.97 -12.05 -8.49
C GLU A 17 9.38 -12.59 -7.18
N GLU A 18 10.10 -12.46 -6.06
CA GLU A 18 9.56 -12.77 -4.73
C GLU A 18 8.38 -11.87 -4.40
N CYS A 19 8.49 -10.57 -4.67
CA CYS A 19 7.43 -9.60 -4.44
C CYS A 19 6.18 -9.92 -5.27
N LYS A 20 6.31 -10.32 -6.55
CA LYS A 20 5.17 -10.82 -7.35
C LYS A 20 4.48 -12.01 -6.68
N ASN A 21 5.25 -12.95 -6.14
CA ASN A 21 4.68 -14.09 -5.42
C ASN A 21 3.99 -13.67 -4.12
N MET A 22 4.48 -12.63 -3.45
CA MET A 22 3.83 -12.03 -2.29
C MET A 22 2.51 -11.34 -2.67
N ILE A 23 2.48 -10.56 -3.77
CA ILE A 23 1.26 -9.94 -4.30
C ILE A 23 0.20 -11.01 -4.62
N ARG A 24 0.61 -12.10 -5.29
CA ARG A 24 -0.29 -13.23 -5.59
C ARG A 24 -0.88 -13.84 -4.31
N ARG A 25 -0.09 -13.94 -3.24
CA ARG A 25 -0.57 -14.41 -1.93
C ARG A 25 -1.51 -13.41 -1.27
N SER A 26 -1.28 -12.10 -1.43
CA SER A 26 -2.15 -11.04 -0.89
C SER A 26 -3.59 -11.15 -1.41
N PHE A 27 -3.80 -11.67 -2.62
CA PHE A 27 -5.16 -11.91 -3.16
C PHE A 27 -5.98 -12.93 -2.37
N ARG A 28 -5.34 -13.71 -1.49
CA ARG A 28 -6.05 -14.65 -0.60
C ARG A 28 -6.55 -13.98 0.67
N THR A 29 -6.07 -12.79 1.01
CA THR A 29 -6.47 -12.07 2.22
C THR A 29 -7.93 -11.60 2.10
N PRO A 30 -8.71 -11.62 3.21
CA PRO A 30 -10.12 -11.22 3.17
C PRO A 30 -10.35 -9.80 2.63
N MET A 31 -9.53 -8.83 3.07
CA MET A 31 -9.66 -7.44 2.64
C MET A 31 -9.41 -7.23 1.14
N VAL A 32 -8.38 -7.87 0.57
CA VAL A 32 -8.11 -7.76 -0.86
C VAL A 32 -9.22 -8.43 -1.68
N LYS A 33 -9.76 -9.56 -1.23
CA LYS A 33 -10.93 -10.20 -1.88
C LYS A 33 -12.13 -9.26 -1.87
N PHE A 34 -12.44 -8.69 -0.71
CA PHE A 34 -13.54 -7.74 -0.53
C PHE A 34 -13.41 -6.55 -1.46
N LEU A 35 -12.25 -5.87 -1.47
CA LEU A 35 -12.02 -4.71 -2.33
C LEU A 35 -12.16 -5.07 -3.81
N ARG A 36 -11.54 -6.17 -4.25
CA ARG A 36 -11.62 -6.60 -5.66
C ARG A 36 -13.05 -6.91 -6.09
N GLU A 37 -13.84 -7.58 -5.25
CA GLU A 37 -15.25 -7.87 -5.53
C GLU A 37 -16.08 -6.58 -5.64
N HIS A 38 -15.87 -5.63 -4.74
CA HIS A 38 -16.59 -4.35 -4.76
C HIS A 38 -16.15 -3.43 -5.91
N MET A 39 -14.88 -3.46 -6.30
CA MET A 39 -14.38 -2.78 -7.50
C MET A 39 -15.02 -3.36 -8.77
N GLU A 40 -15.11 -4.69 -8.88
CA GLU A 40 -15.80 -5.36 -9.99
C GLU A 40 -17.25 -4.91 -10.10
N LYS A 41 -17.98 -4.92 -8.98
CA LYS A 41 -19.39 -4.44 -8.92
C LYS A 41 -19.54 -2.96 -9.25
N ALA A 42 -18.50 -2.16 -9.04
CA ALA A 42 -18.48 -0.73 -9.38
C ALA A 42 -18.09 -0.46 -10.85
N GLY A 43 -17.73 -1.49 -11.62
CA GLY A 43 -17.34 -1.37 -13.03
C GLY A 43 -15.86 -1.03 -13.25
N CYS A 44 -15.01 -1.18 -12.22
CA CYS A 44 -13.57 -0.91 -12.26
C CYS A 44 -12.76 -2.14 -11.83
N GLY A 45 -13.07 -3.27 -12.47
CA GLY A 45 -12.42 -4.55 -12.19
C GLY A 45 -10.89 -4.48 -12.23
N VAL A 46 -10.26 -5.22 -11.31
CA VAL A 46 -8.80 -5.32 -11.21
C VAL A 46 -8.32 -6.42 -12.16
N GLY A 47 -7.85 -6.01 -13.35
CA GLY A 47 -7.37 -6.91 -14.41
C GLY A 47 -5.98 -7.50 -14.18
N GLU A 48 -5.55 -8.35 -15.12
CA GLU A 48 -4.18 -8.85 -15.17
C GLU A 48 -3.20 -7.68 -15.37
N ASN A 49 -2.11 -7.64 -14.60
CA ASN A 49 -1.12 -6.55 -14.56
C ASN A 49 -1.56 -5.25 -13.88
N PHE A 50 -2.73 -5.18 -13.24
CA PHE A 50 -3.11 -4.00 -12.45
C PHE A 50 -2.18 -3.80 -11.24
N LEU A 51 -1.56 -4.86 -10.71
CA LEU A 51 -0.55 -4.79 -9.66
C LEU A 51 0.80 -5.25 -10.19
N LYS A 52 1.83 -4.43 -10.04
CA LYS A 52 3.19 -4.70 -10.52
C LYS A 52 4.22 -4.56 -9.41
N ALA A 53 5.12 -5.52 -9.29
CA ALA A 53 6.32 -5.37 -8.49
C ALA A 53 7.43 -4.72 -9.32
N VAL A 54 8.09 -3.70 -8.78
CA VAL A 54 9.15 -2.94 -9.44
C VAL A 54 10.25 -2.58 -8.44
N ASN A 55 11.46 -2.28 -8.94
CA ASN A 55 12.49 -1.64 -8.12
C ASN A 55 12.32 -0.12 -8.16
N CYS A 56 12.39 0.52 -7.00
CA CYS A 56 12.21 1.96 -6.84
C CYS A 56 13.50 2.60 -6.33
N ASN A 57 13.85 3.76 -6.91
CA ASN A 57 14.98 4.56 -6.42
C ASN A 57 14.59 5.43 -5.21
N LYS A 58 13.30 5.75 -5.08
CA LYS A 58 12.74 6.52 -3.97
C LYS A 58 12.32 5.57 -2.86
N LYS A 59 12.52 5.98 -1.61
CA LYS A 59 12.08 5.27 -0.40
C LYS A 59 10.55 5.34 -0.21
N ILE A 60 9.81 4.71 -1.12
CA ILE A 60 8.35 4.58 -1.07
C ILE A 60 7.98 3.09 -1.10
N ALA A 61 6.87 2.72 -0.48
CA ALA A 61 6.42 1.33 -0.40
C ALA A 61 5.68 0.89 -1.68
N GLY A 62 4.93 1.80 -2.28
CA GLY A 62 4.16 1.59 -3.49
C GLY A 62 3.42 2.86 -3.91
N GLY A 63 2.46 2.72 -4.81
CA GLY A 63 1.57 3.81 -5.22
C GLY A 63 0.54 3.39 -6.25
N TYR A 64 -0.64 4.01 -6.20
CA TYR A 64 -1.67 3.98 -7.22
C TYR A 64 -1.49 5.14 -8.22
N VAL A 65 -1.58 4.82 -9.51
CA VAL A 65 -1.59 5.82 -10.58
C VAL A 65 -2.83 5.59 -11.45
N ARG A 66 -3.65 6.63 -11.59
CA ARG A 66 -4.88 6.61 -12.40
C ARG A 66 -4.57 6.16 -13.83
N GLY A 67 -5.23 5.09 -14.26
CA GLY A 67 -5.06 4.50 -15.61
C GLY A 67 -3.88 3.53 -15.77
N GLU A 68 -2.93 3.49 -14.83
CA GLU A 68 -1.77 2.58 -14.90
C GLU A 68 -1.85 1.42 -13.90
N GLY A 69 -2.50 1.64 -12.76
CA GLY A 69 -2.68 0.65 -11.69
C GLY A 69 -1.77 0.90 -10.49
N ILE A 70 -1.42 -0.18 -9.79
CA ILE A 70 -0.67 -0.17 -8.54
C ILE A 70 0.75 -0.69 -8.79
N MET A 71 1.73 0.06 -8.28
CA MET A 71 3.11 -0.40 -8.18
C MET A 71 3.48 -0.72 -6.72
N VAL A 72 4.24 -1.78 -6.51
CA VAL A 72 4.83 -2.17 -5.23
C VAL A 72 6.35 -2.17 -5.38
N CYS A 73 7.05 -1.41 -4.53
CA CYS A 73 8.50 -1.26 -4.58
C CYS A 73 9.19 -2.44 -3.88
N SER A 74 9.56 -3.48 -4.63
CA SER A 74 10.04 -4.76 -4.10
C SER A 74 11.27 -4.60 -3.20
N ASN A 75 12.20 -3.72 -3.58
CA ASN A 75 13.42 -3.41 -2.83
C ASN A 75 13.18 -2.65 -1.51
N HIS A 76 11.92 -2.34 -1.18
CA HIS A 76 11.51 -1.74 0.10
C HIS A 76 10.58 -2.64 0.91
N MET A 77 10.25 -3.83 0.41
CA MET A 77 9.43 -4.82 1.09
C MET A 77 10.31 -5.87 1.76
N ASN A 78 9.95 -6.32 2.95
CA ASN A 78 10.68 -7.35 3.69
C ASN A 78 9.79 -8.54 4.07
N THR A 79 8.51 -8.27 4.34
CA THR A 79 7.57 -9.27 4.84
C THR A 79 6.30 -9.36 3.99
N GLN A 80 5.61 -10.51 4.06
CA GLN A 80 4.31 -10.67 3.40
C GLN A 80 3.29 -9.64 3.91
N ASP A 81 3.44 -9.23 5.16
CA ASP A 81 2.61 -8.23 5.79
C ASP A 81 2.83 -6.84 5.18
N ASP A 82 4.07 -6.45 4.89
CA ASP A 82 4.38 -5.19 4.19
C ASP A 82 3.67 -5.14 2.84
N VAL A 83 3.78 -6.21 2.04
CA VAL A 83 3.13 -6.29 0.73
C VAL A 83 1.60 -6.29 0.87
N ASN A 84 1.05 -6.98 1.87
CA ASN A 84 -0.40 -6.96 2.11
C ASN A 84 -0.88 -5.53 2.42
N GLN A 85 -0.16 -4.79 3.25
CA GLN A 85 -0.52 -3.41 3.62
C GLN A 85 -0.51 -2.51 2.39
N VAL A 86 0.57 -2.51 1.61
CA VAL A 86 0.66 -1.71 0.37
C VAL A 86 -0.46 -2.09 -0.60
N VAL A 87 -0.67 -3.38 -0.85
CA VAL A 87 -1.72 -3.82 -1.78
C VAL A 87 -3.11 -3.36 -1.32
N ILE A 88 -3.43 -3.44 -0.03
CA ILE A 88 -4.73 -2.99 0.49
C ILE A 88 -4.84 -1.46 0.41
N HIS A 89 -3.81 -0.72 0.84
CA HIS A 89 -3.77 0.74 0.82
C HIS A 89 -4.00 1.29 -0.59
N GLU A 90 -3.25 0.78 -1.57
CA GLU A 90 -3.37 1.25 -2.94
C GLU A 90 -4.65 0.77 -3.64
N LEU A 91 -5.22 -0.38 -3.24
CA LEU A 91 -6.54 -0.79 -3.72
C LEU A 91 -7.66 0.12 -3.18
N ILE A 92 -7.51 0.68 -1.98
CA ILE A 92 -8.44 1.68 -1.46
C ILE A 92 -8.35 2.95 -2.30
N HIS A 93 -7.16 3.45 -2.63
CA HIS A 93 -7.01 4.57 -3.55
C HIS A 93 -7.65 4.30 -4.92
N ALA A 94 -7.45 3.10 -5.47
CA ALA A 94 -8.09 2.69 -6.72
C ALA A 94 -9.62 2.63 -6.60
N TYR A 95 -10.15 2.10 -5.50
CA TYR A 95 -11.59 2.06 -5.23
C TYR A 95 -12.18 3.48 -5.10
N ASP A 96 -11.46 4.36 -4.41
CA ASP A 96 -11.83 5.76 -4.21
C ASP A 96 -11.93 6.48 -5.55
N ASP A 97 -10.93 6.32 -6.40
CA ASP A 97 -10.86 6.87 -7.74
C ASP A 97 -12.00 6.37 -8.64
N CYS A 98 -12.33 5.09 -8.51
CA CYS A 98 -13.42 4.46 -9.24
C CYS A 98 -14.81 4.94 -8.82
N ARG A 99 -15.02 5.11 -7.50
CA ARG A 99 -16.35 5.37 -6.93
C ARG A 99 -16.69 6.84 -6.79
N ALA A 100 -15.71 7.70 -6.60
CA ALA A 100 -15.94 9.10 -6.29
C ALA A 100 -16.07 9.92 -7.57
N ALA A 101 -17.29 10.41 -7.84
CA ALA A 101 -17.59 11.21 -9.02
C ALA A 101 -16.73 12.51 -9.13
N ASN A 102 -16.25 13.04 -8.01
CA ASN A 102 -15.54 14.32 -7.94
C ASN A 102 -14.16 14.22 -7.26
N LEU A 103 -13.49 13.06 -7.31
CA LEU A 103 -12.15 12.93 -6.74
C LEU A 103 -11.11 13.61 -7.63
N ASP A 104 -10.47 14.61 -7.05
CA ASP A 104 -9.40 15.39 -7.66
C ASP A 104 -8.10 15.18 -6.88
N TRP A 105 -7.16 14.44 -7.45
CA TRP A 105 -5.85 14.16 -6.86
C TRP A 105 -4.97 15.41 -6.75
N ALA A 106 -5.27 16.49 -7.48
CA ALA A 106 -4.58 17.77 -7.32
C ALA A 106 -5.14 18.60 -6.16
N ASN A 107 -6.31 18.25 -5.62
CA ASN A 107 -6.88 18.89 -4.46
C ASN A 107 -6.36 18.24 -3.17
N CYS A 108 -5.59 19.00 -2.38
CA CYS A 108 -4.97 18.51 -1.15
C CYS A 108 -5.98 17.92 -0.15
N ALA A 109 -7.20 18.45 -0.06
CA ALA A 109 -8.21 17.93 0.86
C ALA A 109 -8.72 16.56 0.39
N HIS A 110 -8.98 16.41 -0.91
CA HIS A 110 -9.42 15.14 -1.47
C HIS A 110 -8.34 14.06 -1.34
N HIS A 111 -7.09 14.41 -1.63
CA HIS A 111 -5.96 13.49 -1.47
C HIS A 111 -5.82 13.09 0.01
N ALA A 112 -5.78 14.05 0.94
CA ALA A 112 -5.68 13.76 2.37
C ALA A 112 -6.83 12.87 2.88
N CYS A 113 -8.06 13.10 2.43
CA CYS A 113 -9.20 12.24 2.80
C CYS A 113 -9.02 10.80 2.32
N SER A 114 -8.49 10.59 1.11
CA SER A 114 -8.21 9.25 0.59
C SER A 114 -7.07 8.57 1.37
N GLU A 115 -6.00 9.30 1.72
CA GLU A 115 -4.91 8.76 2.56
C GLU A 115 -5.37 8.38 3.96
N ILE A 116 -6.21 9.20 4.61
CA ILE A 116 -6.78 8.88 5.93
C ILE A 116 -7.60 7.60 5.86
N ARG A 117 -8.44 7.47 4.82
CA ARG A 117 -9.25 6.25 4.63
C ARG A 117 -8.36 5.04 4.34
N ALA A 118 -7.34 5.19 3.51
CA ALA A 118 -6.41 4.11 3.16
C ALA A 118 -5.60 3.65 4.38
N GLY A 119 -5.04 4.57 5.17
CA GLY A 119 -4.31 4.25 6.41
C GLY A 119 -5.19 3.60 7.49
N HIS A 120 -6.45 4.00 7.57
CA HIS A 120 -7.41 3.37 8.49
C HIS A 120 -7.83 1.97 8.04
N LEU A 121 -8.34 1.82 6.81
CA LEU A 121 -8.93 0.56 6.33
C LEU A 121 -7.89 -0.50 5.92
N SER A 122 -6.65 -0.11 5.61
CA SER A 122 -5.54 -1.05 5.42
C SER A 122 -5.10 -1.70 6.73
N GLY A 123 -5.41 -1.06 7.87
CA GLY A 123 -4.92 -1.44 9.17
C GLY A 123 -3.51 -0.93 9.46
N ASP A 124 -2.97 0.00 8.66
CA ASP A 124 -1.67 0.60 8.90
C ASP A 124 -1.65 1.38 10.21
N CYS A 125 -2.74 2.10 10.50
CA CYS A 125 -2.94 2.81 11.76
C CYS A 125 -3.55 1.95 12.89
N HIS A 126 -3.66 0.63 12.72
CA HIS A 126 -4.27 -0.25 13.71
C HIS A 126 -3.44 -0.28 15.00
N TYR A 127 -4.09 -0.20 16.16
CA TYR A 127 -3.41 -0.05 17.46
C TYR A 127 -2.29 -1.07 17.71
N LYS A 128 -2.48 -2.34 17.32
CA LYS A 128 -1.43 -3.36 17.43
C LYS A 128 -0.14 -3.00 16.69
N ARG A 129 -0.22 -2.41 15.49
CA ARG A 129 0.96 -1.96 14.73
C ARG A 129 1.59 -0.74 15.37
N GLU A 130 0.77 0.20 15.81
CA GLU A 130 1.22 1.42 16.47
C GLU A 130 1.95 1.10 17.78
N LEU A 131 1.45 0.13 18.55
CA LEU A 131 2.12 -0.40 19.73
C LEU A 131 3.49 -1.04 19.38
N LEU A 132 3.57 -1.83 18.30
CA LEU A 132 4.83 -2.40 17.81
C LEU A 132 5.80 -1.33 17.29
N ARG A 133 5.29 -0.20 16.81
CA ARG A 133 6.07 1.01 16.46
C ARG A 133 6.47 1.85 17.68
N GLY A 134 6.06 1.45 18.89
CA GLY A 134 6.36 2.14 20.15
C GLY A 134 5.38 3.25 20.52
N TYR A 135 4.29 3.43 19.77
CA TYR A 135 3.24 4.38 20.08
C TYR A 135 2.22 3.76 21.03
N MET A 136 2.15 4.29 22.26
CA MET A 136 1.30 3.77 23.34
C MET A 136 0.07 4.65 23.66
N LYS A 137 -0.20 5.68 22.85
CA LYS A 137 -1.37 6.53 23.07
C LYS A 137 -2.63 5.72 22.73
N LEU A 138 -3.66 5.80 23.56
CA LEU A 138 -4.95 5.14 23.30
C LEU A 138 -6.00 6.12 22.74
N ARG A 139 -5.95 7.39 23.15
CA ARG A 139 -6.87 8.41 22.63
C ARG A 139 -6.53 8.77 21.19
N GLY A 140 -7.53 8.76 20.32
CA GLY A 140 -7.41 9.15 18.91
C GLY A 140 -7.07 8.00 17.95
N HIS A 141 -6.85 6.78 18.44
CA HIS A 141 -6.67 5.61 17.56
C HIS A 141 -8.02 5.09 17.07
N GLU A 142 -8.10 4.85 15.75
CA GLU A 142 -9.27 4.24 15.07
C GLU A 142 -10.61 4.80 15.55
N GLN A 143 -10.71 6.12 15.65
CA GLN A 143 -11.99 6.73 16.00
C GLN A 143 -13.01 6.42 14.90
N VAL A 144 -14.08 5.75 15.29
CA VAL A 144 -15.26 5.60 14.44
C VAL A 144 -15.91 6.97 14.31
N TRP A 145 -15.94 7.49 13.09
CA TRP A 145 -16.64 8.73 12.73
C TRP A 145 -18.10 8.45 12.41
#